data_AF-K4GUP1-F1
#
_entry.id   AF-K4GUP1-F1
#
_cell.length_a   1.000
_cell.length_b   1.000
_cell.length_c   1.000
_cell.angle_alpha   90.00
_cell.angle_beta   90.00
_cell.angle_gamma   90.00
#
_symmetry.space_group_name_H-M   'P 1'
#
loop_
_entity.id
_entity.type
_entity.pdbx_description
1 polymer ?
#
loop_
_entity_poly.entity_id
_entity_poly.type
_entity_poly.pdbx_seq_one_letter_code
_entity_poly.pdbx_strand_id
1 'polypeptide(L)'
;TARTGTEIDKNIVRKKVYLRGFSSKNLKEYTKMFFKDEGCRSLVLNQLEANPNLSSLCTVPLFCWIIFKSYDHFYSAFDSHELPDCNVTLTDVFLLLTEVHLNRTQKTNLLKKNNRSQVETFRSKKETLFALSKIAHTGMEKSLFVFDQDEIITRICEQDLHLGFLRAVPCYGDCGDQSSYEFLHVTLQSFFTALFLVTDEKLGAKELLKFFAECSAPDTTTLPTCFPISWLQKYRPTGADPFRNNEHFHFTNLFLCGLLSKARQKLLSHLVPPASIKKKRKVLLAYFFETMKSHLKGLPRARLKEY
;
A
#
# COMPACT_ATOMS: atom_id res chain seq x y z
N THR A 1 12.59 17.90 0.77
CA THR A 1 11.20 17.73 0.30
C THR A 1 10.38 17.15 1.44
N ALA A 2 9.10 17.50 1.58
CA ALA A 2 8.27 17.02 2.68
C ALA A 2 6.88 16.63 2.17
N ARG A 3 6.16 15.79 2.92
CA ARG A 3 4.78 15.38 2.60
C ARG A 3 3.83 16.56 2.75
N THR A 4 2.72 16.54 2.02
CA THR A 4 1.67 17.57 2.13
C THR A 4 1.12 17.59 3.55
N GLY A 5 0.98 18.78 4.15
CA GLY A 5 0.56 18.93 5.55
C GLY A 5 1.71 18.93 6.57
N THR A 6 2.97 18.78 6.13
CA THR A 6 4.14 19.04 6.98
C THR A 6 4.18 20.53 7.33
N GLU A 7 3.94 20.84 8.60
CA GLU A 7 4.14 22.20 9.13
C GLU A 7 5.64 22.50 9.21
N ILE A 8 6.05 23.52 8.47
CA ILE A 8 7.42 24.04 8.47
C ILE A 8 7.30 25.53 8.77
N ASP A 9 8.17 26.02 9.65
CA ASP A 9 8.23 27.42 10.02
C ASP A 9 8.30 28.31 8.77
N LYS A 10 7.37 29.25 8.69
CA LYS A 10 7.25 30.19 7.56
C LYS A 10 8.47 31.11 7.49
N ASN A 11 9.17 31.33 8.60
CA ASN A 11 10.35 32.21 8.67
C ASN A 11 11.58 31.60 7.99
N ILE A 12 11.57 30.29 7.72
CA ILE A 12 12.72 29.55 7.15
C ILE A 12 12.48 29.23 5.66
N VAL A 13 11.22 29.30 5.18
CA VAL A 13 10.85 28.87 3.83
C VAL A 13 10.48 30.05 2.93
N ARG A 14 11.38 30.40 2.00
CA ARG A 14 11.15 31.48 1.01
C ARG A 14 10.17 31.11 -0.11
N LYS A 15 10.09 29.84 -0.50
CA LYS A 15 9.21 29.36 -1.60
C LYS A 15 8.68 27.96 -1.30
N LYS A 16 7.38 27.75 -1.54
CA LYS A 16 6.74 26.43 -1.48
C LYS A 16 6.34 26.00 -2.90
N VAL A 17 6.70 24.78 -3.27
CA VAL A 17 6.34 24.17 -4.55
C VAL A 17 5.63 22.85 -4.27
N TYR A 18 4.46 22.66 -4.87
CA TYR A 18 3.67 21.44 -4.73
C TYR A 18 3.90 20.55 -5.94
N LEU A 19 4.48 19.36 -5.72
CA LEU A 19 4.57 18.34 -6.75
C LEU A 19 3.23 17.59 -6.83
N ARG A 20 2.41 17.90 -7.83
CA ARG A 20 1.05 17.35 -7.99
C ARG A 20 0.97 16.02 -8.75
N GLY A 21 2.10 15.50 -9.24
CA GLY A 21 2.15 14.25 -10.02
C GLY A 21 1.93 14.47 -11.52
N PHE A 22 1.41 13.45 -12.20
CA PHE A 22 1.17 13.45 -13.64
C PHE A 22 -0.14 14.15 -14.01
N SER A 23 -0.06 15.07 -14.97
CA SER A 23 -1.22 15.50 -15.74
C SER A 23 -1.63 14.40 -16.73
N SER A 24 -2.83 14.50 -17.31
CA SER A 24 -3.26 13.57 -18.37
C SER A 24 -2.29 13.53 -19.55
N LYS A 25 -1.63 14.66 -19.89
CA LYS A 25 -0.60 14.71 -20.93
C LYS A 25 0.67 13.96 -20.50
N ASN A 26 1.16 14.23 -19.30
CA ASN A 26 2.36 13.56 -18.76
C ASN A 26 2.13 12.05 -18.64
N LEU A 27 0.93 11.62 -18.26
CA LEU A 27 0.57 10.21 -18.18
C LEU A 27 0.65 9.55 -19.56
N LYS A 28 0.08 10.15 -20.60
CA LYS A 28 0.17 9.63 -21.98
C LYS A 28 1.62 9.54 -22.48
N GLU A 29 2.44 10.55 -22.18
CA GLU A 29 3.88 10.54 -22.52
C GLU A 29 4.62 9.44 -21.76
N TYR A 30 4.36 9.29 -20.46
CA TYR A 30 4.96 8.25 -19.64
C TYR A 30 4.56 6.84 -20.11
N THR A 31 3.31 6.63 -20.53
CA THR A 31 2.87 5.35 -21.15
C THR A 31 3.67 5.03 -22.41
N LYS A 32 3.92 6.03 -23.28
CA LYS A 32 4.77 5.86 -24.47
C LYS A 32 6.23 5.56 -24.12
N MET A 33 6.73 6.17 -23.05
CA MET A 33 8.10 5.92 -22.59
C MET A 33 8.26 4.51 -22.02
N PHE A 34 7.28 4.04 -21.26
CA PHE A 34 7.33 2.76 -20.55
C PHE A 34 7.05 1.57 -21.47
N PHE A 35 5.95 1.59 -22.23
CA PHE A 35 5.58 0.51 -23.15
C PHE A 35 6.11 0.81 -24.54
N LYS A 36 7.13 0.05 -24.96
CA LYS A 36 7.74 0.16 -26.29
C LYS A 36 6.89 -0.52 -27.36
N ASP A 37 6.23 -1.61 -27.02
CA ASP A 37 5.29 -2.30 -27.89
C ASP A 37 4.01 -1.47 -28.09
N GLU A 38 3.60 -1.31 -29.34
CA GLU A 38 2.44 -0.48 -29.70
C GLU A 38 1.10 -1.12 -29.30
N GLY A 39 1.02 -2.46 -29.34
CA GLY A 39 -0.15 -3.21 -28.88
C GLY A 39 -0.37 -3.05 -27.38
N CYS A 40 0.65 -3.26 -26.55
CA CYS A 40 0.58 -3.00 -25.11
C CYS A 40 0.21 -1.55 -24.80
N ARG A 41 0.86 -0.62 -25.50
CA ARG A 41 0.66 0.82 -25.29
C ARG A 41 -0.78 1.24 -25.55
N SER A 42 -1.35 0.81 -26.68
CA SER A 42 -2.73 1.12 -27.03
C SER A 42 -3.72 0.51 -26.04
N LEU A 43 -3.52 -0.75 -25.64
CA LEU A 43 -4.34 -1.44 -24.65
C LEU A 43 -4.36 -0.68 -23.30
N VAL A 44 -3.20 -0.31 -22.78
CA VAL A 44 -3.09 0.41 -21.50
C VAL A 44 -3.73 1.80 -21.59
N LEU A 45 -3.55 2.52 -22.71
CA LEU A 45 -4.21 3.81 -22.90
C LEU A 45 -5.73 3.69 -22.91
N ASN A 46 -6.28 2.69 -23.61
CA ASN A 46 -7.71 2.44 -23.64
C ASN A 46 -8.26 2.14 -22.24
N GLN A 47 -7.52 1.40 -21.41
CA GLN A 47 -7.91 1.11 -20.03
C GLN A 47 -7.87 2.33 -19.12
N LEU A 48 -6.86 3.19 -19.28
CA LEU A 48 -6.78 4.46 -18.55
C LEU A 48 -7.90 5.43 -18.95
N GLU A 49 -8.38 5.36 -20.19
CA GLU A 49 -9.51 6.15 -20.67
C GLU A 49 -10.87 5.56 -20.22
N ALA A 50 -11.00 4.23 -20.23
CA ALA A 50 -12.22 3.53 -19.84
C ALA A 50 -12.44 3.45 -18.31
N ASN A 51 -11.36 3.49 -17.50
CA ASN A 51 -11.44 3.35 -16.05
C ASN A 51 -10.95 4.63 -15.32
N PRO A 52 -11.87 5.54 -14.92
CA PRO A 52 -11.51 6.77 -14.21
C PRO A 52 -10.78 6.55 -12.89
N ASN A 53 -11.06 5.45 -12.17
CA ASN A 53 -10.39 5.15 -10.90
C ASN A 53 -8.92 4.79 -11.14
N LEU A 54 -8.65 3.97 -12.15
CA LEU A 54 -7.30 3.62 -12.56
C LEU A 54 -6.53 4.86 -13.05
N SER A 55 -7.18 5.70 -13.86
CA SER A 55 -6.64 6.97 -14.34
C SER A 55 -6.25 7.89 -13.18
N SER A 56 -7.13 8.00 -12.17
CA SER A 56 -6.89 8.77 -10.95
C SER A 56 -5.69 8.25 -10.15
N LEU A 57 -5.58 6.93 -9.97
CA LEU A 57 -4.40 6.33 -9.32
C LEU A 57 -3.10 6.63 -10.07
N CYS A 58 -3.13 6.57 -11.41
CA CYS A 58 -1.98 6.84 -12.27
C CYS A 58 -1.55 8.32 -12.31
N THR A 59 -2.30 9.24 -11.68
CA THR A 59 -1.80 10.62 -11.46
C THR A 59 -0.62 10.65 -10.49
N VAL A 60 -0.48 9.65 -9.61
CA VAL A 60 0.67 9.50 -8.72
C VAL A 60 1.76 8.67 -9.43
N PRO A 61 2.95 9.22 -9.74
CA PRO A 61 3.96 8.54 -10.55
C PRO A 61 4.37 7.15 -10.05
N LEU A 62 4.47 6.97 -8.73
CA LEU A 62 4.77 5.68 -8.13
C LEU A 62 3.68 4.65 -8.44
N PHE A 63 2.41 4.99 -8.25
CA PHE A 63 1.30 4.08 -8.54
C PHE A 63 1.22 3.77 -10.03
N CYS A 64 1.40 4.79 -10.88
CA CYS A 64 1.49 4.61 -12.32
C CYS A 64 2.59 3.60 -12.70
N TRP A 65 3.79 3.73 -12.14
CA TRP A 65 4.88 2.79 -12.40
C TRP A 65 4.55 1.36 -11.95
N ILE A 66 3.98 1.17 -10.75
CA ILE A 66 3.64 -0.18 -10.27
C ILE A 66 2.52 -0.79 -11.13
N ILE A 67 1.50 -0.01 -11.49
CA ILE A 67 0.41 -0.40 -12.40
C ILE A 67 0.98 -0.76 -13.78
N PHE A 68 1.94 -0.01 -14.31
CA PHE A 68 2.53 -0.31 -15.62
C PHE A 68 3.40 -1.56 -15.57
N LYS A 69 4.21 -1.75 -14.51
CA LYS A 69 4.95 -3.00 -14.30
C LYS A 69 4.02 -4.21 -14.17
N SER A 70 2.86 -3.99 -13.57
CA SER A 70 1.78 -4.98 -13.46
C SER A 70 1.20 -5.36 -14.82
N TYR A 71 0.86 -4.36 -15.65
CA TYR A 71 0.39 -4.57 -17.03
C TYR A 71 1.42 -5.28 -17.91
N ASP A 72 2.69 -4.87 -17.82
CA ASP A 72 3.83 -5.49 -18.53
C ASP A 72 3.96 -6.97 -18.16
N HIS A 73 3.79 -7.30 -16.88
CA HIS A 73 3.80 -8.69 -16.42
C HIS A 73 2.61 -9.50 -16.93
N PHE A 74 1.38 -8.98 -16.84
CA PHE A 74 0.20 -9.69 -17.33
C PHE A 74 0.27 -9.98 -18.83
N TYR A 75 0.62 -8.97 -19.62
CA TYR A 75 0.77 -9.11 -21.07
C TYR A 75 1.83 -10.15 -21.44
N SER A 76 2.91 -10.24 -20.66
CA SER A 76 3.99 -11.20 -20.90
C SER A 76 3.68 -12.61 -20.38
N ALA A 77 2.86 -12.74 -19.34
CA ALA A 77 2.59 -14.01 -18.64
C ALA A 77 1.36 -14.74 -19.20
N PHE A 78 0.35 -13.99 -19.65
CA PHE A 78 -0.86 -14.53 -20.22
C PHE A 78 -0.93 -14.05 -21.67
N ASP A 79 -0.75 -14.94 -22.65
CA ASP A 79 -0.96 -14.70 -24.11
C ASP A 79 -2.38 -14.17 -24.44
N SER A 80 -3.20 -13.86 -23.43
CA SER A 80 -4.49 -13.21 -23.57
C SER A 80 -4.31 -11.69 -23.63
N HIS A 81 -4.64 -11.10 -24.78
CA HIS A 81 -4.80 -9.65 -24.95
C HIS A 81 -5.98 -9.06 -24.14
N GLU A 82 -6.67 -9.87 -23.35
CA GLU A 82 -7.79 -9.48 -22.51
C GLU A 82 -7.32 -9.26 -21.08
N LEU A 83 -7.37 -8.01 -20.65
CA LEU A 83 -7.22 -7.66 -19.25
C LEU A 83 -8.53 -7.99 -18.53
N PRO A 84 -8.48 -8.61 -17.33
CA PRO A 84 -9.70 -8.82 -16.58
C PRO A 84 -10.39 -7.46 -16.36
N ASP A 85 -11.69 -7.42 -16.62
CA ASP A 85 -12.60 -6.26 -16.53
C ASP A 85 -12.74 -5.68 -15.10
N CYS A 86 -11.79 -6.02 -14.23
CA CYS A 86 -11.80 -5.72 -12.81
C CYS A 86 -11.22 -4.34 -12.55
N ASN A 87 -11.99 -3.51 -11.85
CA ASN A 87 -11.49 -2.32 -11.18
C ASN A 87 -10.23 -2.65 -10.36
N VAL A 88 -9.06 -2.32 -10.90
CA VAL A 88 -7.77 -2.56 -10.26
C VAL A 88 -7.65 -1.63 -9.06
N THR A 89 -7.62 -2.21 -7.86
CA THR A 89 -7.45 -1.47 -6.62
C THR A 89 -5.97 -1.34 -6.25
N LEU A 90 -5.63 -0.40 -5.36
CA LEU A 90 -4.27 -0.26 -4.83
C LEU A 90 -3.75 -1.58 -4.22
N THR A 91 -4.62 -2.35 -3.55
CA THR A 91 -4.25 -3.66 -3.01
C THR A 91 -3.87 -4.65 -4.11
N ASP A 92 -4.55 -4.60 -5.26
CA ASP A 92 -4.29 -5.51 -6.38
C ASP A 92 -2.93 -5.24 -7.00
N VAL A 93 -2.59 -3.96 -7.13
CA VAL A 93 -1.29 -3.47 -7.60
C VAL A 93 -0.16 -3.99 -6.70
N PHE A 94 -0.33 -3.97 -5.38
CA PHE A 94 0.68 -4.45 -4.45
C PHE A 94 0.73 -5.97 -4.32
N LEU A 95 -0.40 -6.68 -4.45
CA LEU A 95 -0.43 -8.14 -4.56
C LEU A 95 0.35 -8.61 -5.79
N LEU A 96 0.19 -7.92 -6.92
CA LEU A 96 0.89 -8.23 -8.15
C LEU A 96 2.36 -7.86 -8.12
N LEU A 97 2.71 -6.70 -7.55
CA LEU A 97 4.12 -6.37 -7.27
C LEU A 97 4.77 -7.49 -6.46
N THR A 98 4.06 -7.98 -5.43
CA THR A 98 4.54 -9.08 -4.60
C THR A 98 4.73 -10.36 -5.39
N GLU A 99 3.75 -10.76 -6.21
CA GLU A 99 3.86 -11.91 -7.12
C GLU A 99 5.08 -11.82 -8.04
N VAL A 100 5.25 -10.67 -8.70
CA VAL A 100 6.37 -10.42 -9.62
C VAL A 100 7.70 -10.57 -8.91
N HIS A 101 7.85 -9.99 -7.72
CA HIS A 101 9.08 -10.10 -6.95
C HIS A 101 9.35 -11.53 -6.48
N LEU A 102 8.33 -12.26 -6.00
CA LEU A 102 8.45 -13.67 -5.58
C LEU A 102 8.88 -14.60 -6.73
N ASN A 103 8.48 -14.28 -7.96
CA ASN A 103 8.83 -15.06 -9.15
C ASN A 103 10.23 -14.76 -9.72
N ARG A 104 10.96 -13.74 -9.22
CA ARG A 104 12.28 -13.35 -9.76
C ARG A 104 13.38 -14.40 -9.56
N THR A 105 13.29 -15.25 -8.54
CA THR A 105 14.35 -16.23 -8.19
C THR A 105 14.47 -17.38 -9.20
N GLN A 106 13.47 -17.63 -10.04
CA GLN A 106 13.46 -18.79 -10.94
C GLN A 106 14.17 -18.58 -12.30
N LYS A 107 14.97 -17.52 -12.45
CA LYS A 107 15.68 -17.25 -13.72
C LYS A 107 16.78 -18.26 -14.07
N THR A 108 17.14 -19.18 -13.18
CA THR A 108 18.10 -20.25 -13.48
C THR A 108 17.37 -21.51 -13.91
N ASN A 109 17.23 -21.65 -15.23
CA ASN A 109 17.32 -22.88 -16.01
C ASN A 109 16.11 -23.44 -16.78
N LEU A 110 14.85 -23.02 -16.63
CA LEU A 110 13.75 -23.60 -17.46
C LEU A 110 12.54 -22.68 -17.77
N LEU A 111 12.66 -21.35 -17.70
CA LEU A 111 11.49 -20.47 -17.84
C LEU A 111 11.16 -20.07 -19.29
N LYS A 112 10.68 -21.02 -20.09
CA LYS A 112 9.60 -20.74 -21.05
C LYS A 112 8.29 -20.99 -20.29
N LYS A 113 7.48 -19.94 -20.08
CA LYS A 113 6.14 -19.98 -19.45
C LYS A 113 6.09 -20.47 -18.00
N ASN A 114 6.23 -19.54 -17.04
CA ASN A 114 5.81 -19.82 -15.67
C ASN A 114 4.28 -19.65 -15.57
N ASN A 115 3.54 -20.70 -15.93
CA ASN A 115 2.06 -20.75 -15.84
C ASN A 115 1.55 -20.90 -14.39
N ARG A 116 2.30 -20.45 -13.38
CA ARG A 116 1.86 -20.55 -11.99
C ARG A 116 0.86 -19.45 -11.68
N SER A 117 -0.30 -19.84 -11.17
CA SER A 117 -1.29 -18.88 -10.69
C SER A 117 -0.75 -18.11 -9.47
N GLN A 118 -1.20 -16.87 -9.28
CA GLN A 118 -0.89 -16.06 -8.10
C GLN A 118 -1.08 -16.82 -6.77
N VAL A 119 -2.10 -17.67 -6.70
CA VAL A 119 -2.37 -18.54 -5.55
C VAL A 119 -1.22 -19.50 -5.26
N GLU A 120 -0.66 -20.14 -6.28
CA GLU A 120 0.44 -21.09 -6.15
C GLU A 120 1.74 -20.38 -5.75
N THR A 121 2.02 -19.21 -6.35
CA THR A 121 3.15 -18.36 -6.00
C THR A 121 3.11 -17.99 -4.52
N PHE A 122 1.98 -17.48 -4.03
CA PHE A 122 1.82 -17.06 -2.64
C PHE A 122 1.86 -18.25 -1.67
N ARG A 123 1.31 -19.41 -2.05
CA ARG A 123 1.37 -20.63 -1.24
C ARG A 123 2.80 -21.15 -1.11
N SER A 124 3.55 -21.18 -2.21
CA SER A 124 4.92 -21.73 -2.23
C SER A 124 5.96 -20.83 -1.55
N LYS A 125 5.68 -19.53 -1.43
CA LYS A 125 6.52 -18.53 -0.77
C LYS A 125 5.88 -17.98 0.52
N LYS A 126 5.06 -18.80 1.17
CA LYS A 126 4.28 -18.40 2.35
C LYS A 126 5.19 -17.96 3.50
N GLU A 127 6.28 -18.68 3.73
CA GLU A 127 7.25 -18.42 4.80
C GLU A 127 7.93 -17.06 4.60
N THR A 128 8.36 -16.77 3.36
CA THR A 128 8.94 -15.49 2.97
C THR A 128 7.95 -14.33 3.20
N LEU A 129 6.70 -14.50 2.79
CA LEU A 129 5.64 -13.51 2.99
C LEU A 129 5.40 -13.24 4.47
N PHE A 130 5.44 -14.27 5.32
CA PHE A 130 5.24 -14.16 6.77
C PHE A 130 6.43 -13.49 7.46
N ALA A 131 7.66 -13.77 7.02
CA ALA A 131 8.84 -13.09 7.52
C ALA A 131 8.82 -11.59 7.19
N LEU A 132 8.57 -11.24 5.93
CA LEU A 132 8.47 -9.85 5.47
C LEU A 132 7.34 -9.10 6.19
N SER A 133 6.18 -9.72 6.35
CA SER A 133 5.03 -9.12 7.03
C SER A 133 5.33 -8.85 8.52
N LYS A 134 6.02 -9.77 9.19
CA LYS A 134 6.43 -9.60 10.59
C LYS A 134 7.47 -8.50 10.79
N ILE A 135 8.45 -8.39 9.88
CA ILE A 135 9.43 -7.29 9.90
C ILE A 135 8.71 -5.96 9.69
N ALA A 136 7.85 -5.88 8.68
CA ALA A 136 7.09 -4.67 8.39
C ALA A 136 6.24 -4.22 9.58
N HIS A 137 5.51 -5.15 10.20
CA HIS A 137 4.70 -4.87 11.38
C HIS A 137 5.54 -4.41 12.57
N THR A 138 6.63 -5.10 12.89
CA THR A 138 7.53 -4.72 13.98
C THR A 138 8.11 -3.32 13.75
N GLY A 139 8.52 -3.03 12.52
CA GLY A 139 8.98 -1.70 12.14
C GLY A 139 7.87 -0.66 12.30
N MET A 140 6.66 -0.98 11.86
CA MET A 140 5.51 -0.08 11.98
C MET A 140 5.17 0.24 13.45
N GLU A 141 5.21 -0.76 14.33
CA GLU A 141 4.95 -0.57 15.77
C GLU A 141 6.02 0.28 16.47
N LYS A 142 7.27 0.16 16.04
CA LYS A 142 8.41 0.90 16.60
C LYS A 142 8.69 2.22 15.87
N SER A 143 7.90 2.57 14.84
CA SER A 143 8.19 3.68 13.93
C SER A 143 9.59 3.59 13.29
N LEU A 144 10.03 2.38 12.97
CA LEU A 144 11.31 2.05 12.36
C LEU A 144 11.13 1.75 10.86
N PHE A 145 11.93 2.42 10.03
CA PHE A 145 11.91 2.29 8.56
C PHE A 145 13.24 1.78 7.99
N VAL A 146 14.30 1.81 8.79
CA VAL A 146 15.63 1.28 8.49
C VAL A 146 15.94 0.24 9.56
N PHE A 147 16.30 -0.97 9.14
CA PHE A 147 16.53 -2.14 9.98
C PHE A 147 17.99 -2.52 9.94
N ASP A 148 18.52 -2.95 11.08
CA ASP A 148 19.88 -3.49 11.15
C ASP A 148 19.95 -4.85 10.46
N GLN A 149 21.11 -5.16 9.86
CA GLN A 149 21.36 -6.42 9.17
C GLN A 149 21.04 -7.65 10.04
N ASP A 150 21.41 -7.62 11.33
CA ASP A 150 21.17 -8.74 12.24
C ASP A 150 19.67 -9.01 12.45
N GLU A 151 18.83 -7.97 12.47
CA GLU A 151 17.37 -8.13 12.58
C GLU A 151 16.77 -8.75 11.30
N ILE A 152 17.40 -8.50 10.15
CA ILE A 152 16.95 -8.99 8.85
C ILE A 152 17.40 -10.44 8.61
N ILE A 153 18.69 -10.73 8.77
CA ILE A 153 19.26 -12.07 8.46
C ILE A 153 18.70 -13.15 9.41
N THR A 154 18.35 -12.78 10.64
CA THR A 154 17.70 -13.72 11.58
C THR A 154 16.27 -14.11 11.18
N ARG A 155 15.63 -13.37 10.26
CA ARG A 155 14.23 -13.58 9.87
C ARG A 155 14.04 -13.91 8.40
N ILE A 156 14.96 -13.51 7.52
CA ILE A 156 14.91 -13.71 6.08
C ILE A 156 16.21 -14.37 5.63
N CYS A 157 16.12 -15.42 4.81
CA CYS A 157 17.30 -16.07 4.22
C CYS A 157 17.90 -15.20 3.10
N GLU A 158 19.19 -15.37 2.83
CA GLU A 158 19.92 -14.59 1.82
C GLU A 158 19.25 -14.62 0.43
N GLN A 159 18.71 -15.78 0.02
CA GLN A 159 17.99 -15.93 -1.25
C GLN A 159 16.75 -15.03 -1.34
N ASP A 160 16.05 -14.83 -0.22
CA ASP A 160 14.85 -14.01 -0.16
C ASP A 160 15.18 -12.51 -0.10
N LEU A 161 16.38 -12.12 0.34
CA LEU A 161 16.85 -10.73 0.23
C LEU A 161 17.01 -10.30 -1.24
N HIS A 162 17.45 -11.22 -2.10
CA HIS A 162 17.58 -10.98 -3.54
C HIS A 162 16.24 -10.82 -4.28
N LEU A 163 15.10 -11.06 -3.62
CA LEU A 163 13.77 -10.80 -4.20
C LEU A 163 13.53 -9.30 -4.42
N GLY A 164 14.25 -8.42 -3.71
CA GLY A 164 14.21 -6.97 -3.91
C GLY A 164 13.01 -6.28 -3.25
N PHE A 165 12.44 -6.87 -2.20
CA PHE A 165 11.49 -6.18 -1.32
C PHE A 165 12.19 -5.21 -0.37
N LEU A 166 13.39 -5.60 0.07
CA LEU A 166 14.31 -4.81 0.87
C LEU A 166 15.49 -4.37 0.00
N ARG A 167 16.04 -3.20 0.28
CA ARG A 167 17.29 -2.71 -0.29
C ARG A 167 18.28 -2.39 0.81
N ALA A 168 19.56 -2.63 0.54
CA ALA A 168 20.62 -2.17 1.43
C ALA A 168 20.72 -0.64 1.37
N VAL A 169 20.86 -0.02 2.53
CA VAL A 169 21.10 1.41 2.70
C VAL A 169 22.60 1.57 2.96
N PRO A 170 23.33 2.31 2.12
CA PRO A 170 24.73 2.61 2.39
C PRO A 170 24.82 3.47 3.65
N CYS A 171 25.66 3.05 4.60
CA CYS A 171 25.90 3.81 5.82
C CYS A 171 26.73 5.06 5.47
N TYR A 172 26.21 6.25 5.74
CA TYR A 172 26.96 7.50 5.59
C TYR A 172 27.73 7.79 6.88
N GLY A 173 28.81 7.07 7.14
CA GLY A 173 29.66 7.28 8.32
C GLY A 173 30.78 6.25 8.46
N ASP A 174 31.68 6.50 9.42
CA ASP A 174 32.85 5.68 9.76
C ASP A 174 32.51 4.43 10.60
N CYS A 175 31.23 4.03 10.60
CA CYS A 175 30.81 2.75 11.16
C CYS A 175 31.09 1.71 10.07
N GLY A 176 31.81 0.64 10.41
CA GLY A 176 32.28 -0.38 9.46
C GLY A 176 31.20 -1.10 8.66
N ASP A 177 31.48 -2.33 8.23
CA ASP A 177 30.70 -3.16 7.29
C ASP A 177 29.25 -3.52 7.72
N GLN A 178 28.68 -2.82 8.70
CA GLN A 178 27.27 -2.90 9.10
C GLN A 178 26.38 -2.36 7.97
N SER A 179 25.80 -3.28 7.21
CA SER A 179 24.74 -2.95 6.29
C SER A 179 23.42 -2.70 7.05
N SER A 180 22.66 -1.70 6.65
CA SER A 180 21.26 -1.55 7.08
C SER A 180 20.36 -1.82 5.90
N TYR A 181 19.10 -2.16 6.16
CA TYR A 181 18.11 -2.46 5.12
C TYR A 181 16.87 -1.60 5.30
N GLU A 182 16.22 -1.24 4.21
CA GLU A 182 14.89 -0.64 4.24
C GLU A 182 13.98 -1.27 3.19
N PHE A 183 12.67 -1.20 3.39
CA PHE A 183 11.73 -1.56 2.33
C PHE A 183 11.93 -0.63 1.13
N LEU A 184 11.76 -1.17 -0.08
CA LEU A 184 11.86 -0.40 -1.33
C LEU A 184 11.05 0.91 -1.29
N HIS A 185 9.92 0.90 -0.56
CA HIS A 185 9.15 2.10 -0.26
C HIS A 185 8.32 1.91 1.03
N VAL A 186 8.07 2.99 1.78
CA VAL A 186 7.25 2.93 3.02
C VAL A 186 5.84 2.38 2.77
N THR A 187 5.22 2.66 1.61
CA THR A 187 3.93 2.07 1.25
C THR A 187 3.99 0.54 1.09
N LEU A 188 5.13 -0.01 0.67
CA LEU A 188 5.34 -1.46 0.64
C LEU A 188 5.42 -2.03 2.07
N GLN A 189 6.08 -1.32 2.98
CA GLN A 189 6.05 -1.66 4.40
C GLN A 189 4.63 -1.60 4.97
N SER A 190 3.82 -0.58 4.62
CA SER A 190 2.39 -0.53 4.98
C SER A 190 1.60 -1.72 4.45
N PHE A 191 1.85 -2.14 3.20
CA PHE A 191 1.21 -3.31 2.61
C PHE A 191 1.56 -4.60 3.37
N PHE A 192 2.85 -4.84 3.66
CA PHE A 192 3.27 -6.02 4.42
C PHE A 192 2.79 -5.98 5.87
N THR A 193 2.67 -4.80 6.48
CA THR A 193 2.03 -4.64 7.80
C THR A 193 0.57 -5.06 7.74
N ALA A 194 -0.18 -4.62 6.72
CA ALA A 194 -1.56 -5.04 6.54
C ALA A 194 -1.68 -6.54 6.29
N LEU A 195 -0.74 -7.13 5.54
CA LEU A 195 -0.67 -8.57 5.33
C LEU A 195 -0.48 -9.30 6.66
N PHE A 196 0.40 -8.82 7.55
CA PHE A 196 0.59 -9.38 8.88
C PHE A 196 -0.71 -9.36 9.70
N LEU A 197 -1.42 -8.23 9.70
CA LEU A 197 -2.71 -8.10 10.40
C LEU A 197 -3.76 -9.09 9.90
N VAL A 198 -3.69 -9.48 8.62
CA VAL A 198 -4.56 -10.51 8.03
C VAL A 198 -4.07 -11.92 8.36
N THR A 199 -2.75 -12.17 8.30
CA THR A 199 -2.18 -13.51 8.39
C THR A 199 -1.94 -14.01 9.82
N ASP A 200 -1.74 -13.14 10.80
CA ASP A 200 -1.51 -13.58 12.18
C ASP A 200 -2.84 -13.95 12.87
N GLU A 201 -3.04 -15.24 13.10
CA GLU A 201 -4.27 -15.79 13.69
C GLU A 201 -4.49 -15.40 15.16
N LYS A 202 -3.40 -15.06 15.87
CA LYS A 202 -3.46 -14.74 17.31
C LYS A 202 -3.93 -13.32 17.59
N LEU A 203 -4.02 -12.46 16.55
CA LEU A 203 -4.40 -11.07 16.72
C LEU A 203 -5.85 -10.90 17.20
N GLY A 204 -5.99 -10.10 18.25
CA GLY A 204 -7.27 -9.64 18.75
C GLY A 204 -7.88 -8.55 17.87
N ALA A 205 -9.14 -8.21 18.17
CA ALA A 205 -9.86 -7.14 17.48
C ALA A 205 -9.22 -5.76 17.72
N LYS A 206 -8.61 -5.55 18.90
CA LYS A 206 -7.96 -4.28 19.26
C LYS A 206 -6.71 -4.06 18.42
N GLU A 207 -5.87 -5.09 18.28
CA GLU A 207 -4.64 -5.04 17.51
C GLU A 207 -4.95 -4.87 16.01
N LEU A 208 -5.98 -5.57 15.51
CA LEU A 208 -6.45 -5.42 14.13
C LEU A 208 -6.85 -3.98 13.78
N LEU A 209 -7.44 -3.26 14.74
CA LEU A 209 -7.94 -1.89 14.57
C LEU A 209 -6.98 -0.80 15.09
N LYS A 210 -5.79 -1.19 15.57
CA LYS A 210 -4.81 -0.29 16.20
C LYS A 210 -4.48 0.91 15.31
N PHE A 211 -4.14 0.65 14.06
CA PHE A 211 -3.78 1.71 13.11
C PHE A 211 -4.98 2.59 12.71
N PHE A 212 -6.23 2.15 12.90
CA PHE A 212 -7.39 3.05 12.72
C PHE A 212 -7.45 4.06 13.87
N ALA A 213 -7.21 3.63 15.11
CA ALA A 213 -7.19 4.52 16.27
C ALA A 213 -6.04 5.55 16.21
N GLU A 214 -4.87 5.14 15.73
CA GLU A 214 -3.73 6.04 15.52
C GLU A 214 -4.01 7.10 14.43
N CYS A 215 -4.96 6.82 13.53
CA CYS A 215 -5.49 7.78 12.55
C CYS A 215 -6.62 8.67 13.11
N SER A 216 -7.18 8.39 14.30
CA SER A 216 -8.40 9.07 14.78
C SER A 216 -8.25 10.00 16.00
N ALA A 217 -7.06 10.20 16.57
CA ALA A 217 -6.84 11.20 17.64
C ALA A 217 -7.41 12.61 17.30
N PRO A 218 -8.06 13.32 18.26
CA PRO A 218 -8.86 14.54 18.02
C PRO A 218 -7.97 15.82 17.98
N ASP A 219 -8.34 16.99 17.42
CA ASP A 219 -9.59 17.75 17.62
C ASP A 219 -9.86 18.95 16.64
N THR A 220 -11.15 19.34 16.63
CA THR A 220 -11.84 20.62 16.28
C THR A 220 -11.23 21.66 15.31
N THR A 221 -11.77 21.77 14.08
CA THR A 221 -12.30 23.00 13.42
C THR A 221 -12.72 22.71 11.97
N THR A 222 -13.81 23.33 11.53
CA THR A 222 -14.64 22.99 10.35
C THR A 222 -14.18 23.56 9.00
N LEU A 223 -14.52 22.89 7.88
CA LEU A 223 -15.19 23.46 6.68
C LEU A 223 -15.74 22.31 5.77
N PRO A 224 -16.89 22.49 5.09
CA PRO A 224 -17.61 21.41 4.41
C PRO A 224 -17.26 21.33 2.91
N THR A 225 -16.72 20.17 2.50
CA THR A 225 -16.70 19.74 1.09
C THR A 225 -17.46 18.42 0.98
N CYS A 226 -18.22 18.22 -0.09
CA CYS A 226 -19.19 17.13 -0.28
C CYS A 226 -18.64 15.68 -0.32
N PHE A 227 -17.37 15.48 0.05
CA PHE A 227 -16.81 14.20 0.51
C PHE A 227 -15.80 14.46 1.64
N PRO A 228 -16.22 14.72 2.88
CA PRO A 228 -15.29 14.90 3.98
C PRO A 228 -14.92 13.52 4.52
N ILE A 229 -13.90 12.91 3.94
CA ILE A 229 -13.12 11.85 4.58
C ILE A 229 -12.40 12.52 5.76
N SER A 230 -13.10 12.66 6.89
CA SER A 230 -12.72 13.45 8.09
C SER A 230 -11.46 12.98 8.82
N TRP A 231 -10.77 11.95 8.33
CA TRP A 231 -9.50 11.42 8.85
C TRP A 231 -8.27 11.92 8.07
N LEU A 232 -8.45 12.70 6.99
CA LEU A 232 -7.35 13.29 6.20
C LEU A 232 -6.79 14.60 6.77
N GLN A 233 -7.31 15.10 7.89
CA GLN A 233 -6.75 16.27 8.57
C GLN A 233 -6.46 15.93 10.04
N LYS A 234 -5.18 16.01 10.40
CA LYS A 234 -4.76 16.13 11.79
C LYS A 234 -3.90 17.37 11.97
N TYR A 235 -4.24 18.13 13.00
CA TYR A 235 -3.39 19.12 13.63
C TYR A 235 -2.24 18.42 14.37
N ARG A 236 -1.07 19.07 14.44
CA ARG A 236 0.09 18.58 15.21
C ARG A 236 0.11 19.20 16.61
N PRO A 237 0.42 18.43 17.66
CA PRO A 237 0.75 19.02 18.95
C PRO A 237 1.95 19.95 18.80
N THR A 238 1.87 21.15 19.38
CA THR A 238 2.99 22.10 19.43
C THR A 238 4.19 21.44 20.10
N GLY A 239 5.30 21.28 19.36
CA GLY A 239 6.54 20.64 19.84
C GLY A 239 6.81 19.21 19.34
N ALA A 240 5.91 18.60 18.55
CA ALA A 240 6.18 17.33 17.89
C ALA A 240 7.08 17.49 16.65
N ASP A 241 7.89 16.47 16.33
CA ASP A 241 8.75 16.44 15.14
C ASP A 241 7.96 16.85 13.88
N PRO A 242 8.37 17.93 13.19
CA PRO A 242 7.68 18.40 12.00
C PRO A 242 7.79 17.44 10.80
N PHE A 243 8.51 16.33 10.87
CA PHE A 243 8.53 15.30 9.82
C PHE A 243 7.71 14.06 10.18
N ARG A 244 7.21 13.95 11.41
CA ARG A 244 6.34 12.83 11.82
C ARG A 244 5.00 12.91 11.09
N ASN A 245 4.64 11.81 10.42
CA ASN A 245 3.42 11.70 9.63
C ASN A 245 2.87 10.26 9.74
N ASN A 246 1.55 10.15 9.92
CA ASN A 246 0.83 8.88 10.07
C ASN A 246 0.20 8.38 8.74
N GLU A 247 0.53 8.97 7.60
CA GLU A 247 0.07 8.54 6.26
C GLU A 247 0.29 7.04 5.99
N HIS A 248 1.39 6.47 6.51
CA HIS A 248 1.68 5.06 6.36
C HIS A 248 0.68 4.16 7.12
N PHE A 249 0.05 4.65 8.18
CA PHE A 249 -1.08 3.96 8.83
C PHE A 249 -2.33 4.03 7.97
N HIS A 250 -2.57 5.14 7.26
CA HIS A 250 -3.67 5.22 6.28
C HIS A 250 -3.52 4.16 5.18
N PHE A 251 -2.32 4.03 4.61
CA PHE A 251 -2.05 2.97 3.63
C PHE A 251 -2.26 1.58 4.22
N THR A 252 -1.79 1.34 5.45
CA THR A 252 -1.99 0.07 6.15
C THR A 252 -3.48 -0.26 6.29
N ASN A 253 -4.29 0.72 6.68
CA ASN A 253 -5.74 0.57 6.81
C ASN A 253 -6.41 0.30 5.45
N LEU A 254 -6.02 1.02 4.39
CA LEU A 254 -6.53 0.79 3.03
C LEU A 254 -6.20 -0.62 2.54
N PHE A 255 -4.95 -1.06 2.71
CA PHE A 255 -4.52 -2.40 2.33
C PHE A 255 -5.25 -3.47 3.14
N LEU A 256 -5.43 -3.27 4.46
CA LEU A 256 -6.17 -4.18 5.31
C LEU A 256 -7.61 -4.37 4.81
N CYS A 257 -8.28 -3.27 4.43
CA CYS A 257 -9.62 -3.32 3.84
C CYS A 257 -9.65 -4.09 2.52
N GLY A 258 -8.71 -3.80 1.62
CA GLY A 258 -8.64 -4.46 0.31
C GLY A 258 -8.32 -5.96 0.43
N LEU A 259 -7.42 -6.33 1.34
CA LEU A 259 -7.07 -7.72 1.62
C LEU A 259 -8.28 -8.47 2.21
N LEU A 260 -9.01 -7.89 3.17
CA LEU A 260 -10.20 -8.52 3.77
C LEU A 260 -11.48 -8.47 2.88
N SER A 261 -11.36 -7.98 1.64
CA SER A 261 -12.48 -7.91 0.69
C SER A 261 -12.97 -9.30 0.23
N LYS A 262 -14.20 -9.38 -0.34
CA LYS A 262 -14.71 -10.67 -0.88
C LYS A 262 -13.83 -11.18 -2.03
N ALA A 263 -13.37 -10.26 -2.87
CA ALA A 263 -12.59 -10.58 -4.07
C ALA A 263 -11.28 -11.31 -3.75
N ARG A 264 -10.63 -10.98 -2.61
CA ARG A 264 -9.33 -11.53 -2.22
C ARG A 264 -9.40 -12.69 -1.24
N GLN A 265 -10.61 -13.08 -0.81
CA GLN A 265 -10.79 -14.19 0.13
C GLN A 265 -10.28 -15.53 -0.43
N LYS A 266 -10.45 -15.80 -1.74
CA LYS A 266 -9.94 -17.02 -2.38
C LYS A 266 -8.42 -17.09 -2.29
N LEU A 267 -7.72 -16.00 -2.65
CA LEU A 267 -6.26 -15.92 -2.55
C LEU A 267 -5.78 -16.12 -1.11
N LEU A 268 -6.33 -15.36 -0.17
CA LEU A 268 -5.89 -15.39 1.23
C LEU A 268 -6.23 -16.70 1.95
N SER A 269 -7.26 -17.42 1.50
CA SER A 269 -7.62 -18.73 2.09
C SER A 269 -6.52 -19.79 1.97
N HIS A 270 -5.54 -19.57 1.08
CA HIS A 270 -4.38 -20.44 0.94
C HIS A 270 -3.21 -20.06 1.85
N LEU A 271 -3.25 -18.86 2.46
CA LEU A 271 -2.29 -18.42 3.45
C LEU A 271 -2.78 -18.69 4.88
N VAL A 272 -4.06 -18.47 5.12
CA VAL A 272 -4.69 -18.60 6.46
C VAL A 272 -6.09 -19.22 6.38
N PRO A 273 -6.57 -19.83 7.49
CA PRO A 273 -7.90 -20.43 7.54
C PRO A 273 -9.01 -19.44 7.17
N PRO A 274 -9.98 -19.82 6.32
CA PRO A 274 -11.10 -18.96 5.94
C PRO A 274 -11.91 -18.40 7.12
N ALA A 275 -11.99 -19.17 8.22
CA ALA A 275 -12.67 -18.75 9.45
C ALA A 275 -12.03 -17.52 10.08
N SER A 276 -10.69 -17.45 10.09
CA SER A 276 -9.92 -16.29 10.60
C SER A 276 -10.20 -15.03 9.78
N ILE A 277 -10.17 -15.16 8.45
CA ILE A 277 -10.48 -14.05 7.52
C ILE A 277 -11.91 -13.54 7.75
N LYS A 278 -12.90 -14.45 7.83
CA LYS A 278 -14.30 -14.09 8.08
C LYS A 278 -14.48 -13.36 9.42
N LYS A 279 -13.81 -13.84 10.48
CA LYS A 279 -13.83 -13.20 11.81
C LYS A 279 -13.27 -11.78 11.76
N LYS A 280 -12.06 -11.60 11.21
CA LYS A 280 -11.40 -10.28 11.08
C LYS A 280 -12.23 -9.31 10.25
N ARG A 281 -12.80 -9.79 9.14
CA ARG A 281 -13.71 -9.00 8.32
C ARG A 281 -14.95 -8.54 9.08
N LYS A 282 -15.56 -9.41 9.90
CA LYS A 282 -16.73 -9.05 10.71
C LYS A 282 -16.39 -7.93 11.70
N VAL A 283 -15.23 -8.02 12.36
CA VAL A 283 -14.71 -6.96 13.24
C VAL A 283 -14.57 -5.63 12.49
N LEU A 284 -13.94 -5.66 11.31
CA LEU A 284 -13.72 -4.46 10.50
C LEU A 284 -15.04 -3.80 10.04
N LEU A 285 -16.01 -4.60 9.59
CA LEU A 285 -17.33 -4.10 9.19
C LEU A 285 -18.11 -3.51 10.37
N ALA A 286 -18.05 -4.14 11.54
CA ALA A 286 -18.67 -3.62 12.76
C ALA A 286 -18.05 -2.27 13.16
N TYR A 287 -16.72 -2.16 13.08
CA TYR A 287 -16.02 -0.90 13.32
C TYR A 287 -16.45 0.20 12.36
N PHE A 288 -16.54 -0.07 11.05
CA PHE A 288 -17.00 0.93 10.08
C PHE A 288 -18.45 1.34 10.30
N PHE A 289 -19.32 0.39 10.62
CA PHE A 289 -20.72 0.68 10.90
C PHE A 289 -20.86 1.62 12.10
N GLU A 290 -20.18 1.32 13.22
CA GLU A 290 -20.23 2.18 14.41
C GLU A 290 -19.55 3.54 14.17
N THR A 291 -18.46 3.57 13.41
CA THR A 291 -17.76 4.83 13.05
C THR A 291 -18.66 5.73 12.18
N MET A 292 -19.27 5.17 11.14
CA MET A 292 -20.22 5.90 10.29
C MET A 292 -21.43 6.39 11.08
N LYS A 293 -22.01 5.53 11.93
CA LYS A 293 -23.15 5.88 12.77
C LYS A 293 -22.81 7.02 13.73
N SER A 294 -21.63 6.99 14.35
CA SER A 294 -21.14 8.06 15.21
C SER A 294 -20.93 9.36 14.42
N HIS A 295 -20.29 9.29 13.24
CA HIS A 295 -20.09 10.44 12.37
C HIS A 295 -21.42 11.08 11.93
N LEU A 296 -22.38 10.29 11.46
CA LEU A 296 -23.69 10.77 11.04
C LEU A 296 -24.49 11.39 12.19
N LYS A 297 -24.35 10.86 13.41
CA LYS A 297 -24.96 11.46 14.62
C LYS A 297 -24.32 12.80 14.99
N GLY A 298 -23.03 12.96 14.71
CA GLY A 298 -22.27 14.19 14.98
C GLY A 298 -22.49 15.30 13.94
N LEU A 299 -23.15 15.01 12.81
CA LEU A 299 -23.46 16.03 11.81
C LEU A 299 -24.52 17.00 12.33
N PRO A 300 -24.34 18.32 12.15
CA PRO A 300 -25.36 19.30 12.50
C PRO A 300 -26.62 19.03 11.68
N ARG A 301 -27.74 18.75 12.37
CA ARG A 301 -29.04 18.62 11.73
C ARG A 301 -29.53 20.00 11.33
N ALA A 302 -29.90 20.18 10.06
CA ALA A 302 -30.55 21.40 9.62
C ALA A 302 -31.83 21.60 10.44
N ARG A 303 -31.94 22.73 11.15
CA ARG A 303 -33.22 23.16 11.72
C ARG A 303 -34.08 23.58 10.55
N LEU A 304 -35.01 22.72 10.13
CA LEU A 304 -36.12 23.15 9.28
C LEU A 304 -36.82 24.28 10.03
N LYS A 305 -36.86 25.48 9.45
CA LYS A 305 -37.79 26.51 9.90
C LYS A 305 -39.18 25.96 9.62
N GLU A 306 -39.93 25.70 10.67
CA GLU A 306 -41.38 25.51 10.58
C GLU A 306 -41.94 26.81 9.97
N TYR A 307 -42.54 26.67 8.78
CA TYR A 307 -43.34 27.70 8.12
C TYR A 307 -44.81 27.38 8.35
#